data_AF-G2J3Z7-F1
#
_entry.id   AF-G2J3Z7-F1
#
_cell.length_a   1.000
_cell.length_b   1.000
_cell.length_c   1.000
_cell.angle_alpha   90.00
_cell.angle_beta   90.00
_cell.angle_gamma   90.00
#
_symmetry.space_group_name_H-M   'P 1'
#
loop_
_entity.id
_entity.type
_entity.pdbx_description
1 polymer ?
#
loop_
_entity_poly.entity_id
_entity_poly.type
_entity_poly.pdbx_seq_one_letter_code
_entity_poly.pdbx_strand_id
1 'polypeptide(L)'
;MLTPPASAQLSSVGIERREQLLSALRPACERMVFQITTHREITLALSARPIQTADVCNCSEAKISSDPRLEKFWPLSERDMKEPIESEQVKSYITGRMITSVLQCLSQEFDTSLGKAPLP
;
A
#
# COMPACT_ATOMS: atom_id res chain seq x y z
N MET A 1 10.86 -15.84 32.01
CA MET A 1 9.99 -14.73 31.59
C MET A 1 10.64 -14.11 30.35
N LEU A 2 10.07 -14.34 29.17
CA LEU A 2 10.55 -13.76 27.91
C LEU A 2 10.03 -12.33 27.82
N THR A 3 10.93 -11.36 27.83
CA THR A 3 10.63 -9.94 27.55
C THR A 3 9.95 -9.82 26.18
N PRO A 4 8.87 -9.03 26.05
CA PRO A 4 8.27 -8.76 24.75
C PRO A 4 9.31 -8.05 23.87
N PRO A 5 9.31 -8.27 22.53
CA PRO A 5 10.14 -7.48 21.64
C PRO A 5 9.75 -6.02 21.82
N ALA A 6 10.75 -5.17 22.10
CA ALA A 6 10.55 -3.73 22.15
C ALA A 6 9.95 -3.31 20.81
N SER A 7 8.68 -2.92 20.82
CA SER A 7 8.08 -2.17 19.72
C SER A 7 9.01 -0.98 19.51
N ALA A 8 9.79 -0.99 18.43
CA ALA A 8 10.68 0.10 18.11
C ALA A 8 9.79 1.32 17.87
N GLN A 9 9.59 2.14 18.92
CA GLN A 9 8.86 3.38 18.80
C GLN A 9 9.61 4.23 17.78
N LEU A 10 8.98 4.44 16.64
CA LEU A 10 9.51 5.30 15.59
C LEU A 10 9.81 6.66 16.18
N SER A 11 11.01 7.18 15.93
CA SER A 11 11.31 8.58 16.17
C SER A 11 10.37 9.45 15.34
N SER A 12 10.17 10.71 15.74
CA SER A 12 9.39 11.67 14.95
C SER A 12 9.86 11.75 13.49
N VAL A 13 11.17 11.66 13.28
CA VAL A 13 11.82 11.61 11.95
C VAL A 13 11.43 10.35 11.17
N GLY A 14 11.36 9.19 11.84
CA GLY A 14 10.96 7.94 11.20
C GLY A 14 9.49 7.91 10.79
N ILE A 15 8.61 8.54 11.58
CA ILE A 15 7.20 8.74 11.23
C ILE A 15 7.08 9.63 9.99
N GLU A 16 7.71 10.81 10.00
CA GLU A 16 7.62 11.77 8.90
C GLU A 16 8.05 11.17 7.56
N ARG A 17 9.13 10.38 7.55
CA ARG A 17 9.63 9.74 6.32
C ARG A 17 8.73 8.66 5.78
N ARG A 18 8.15 7.86 6.68
CA ARG A 18 7.16 6.86 6.29
C ARG A 18 6.01 7.56 5.58
N GLU A 19 5.51 8.66 6.14
CA GLU A 19 4.46 9.46 5.50
C GLU A 19 4.91 10.06 4.16
N GLN A 20 6.15 10.55 4.03
CA GLN A 20 6.70 11.04 2.75
C GLN A 20 6.75 9.95 1.68
N LEU A 21 7.21 8.73 2.02
CA LEU A 21 7.22 7.62 1.07
C LEU A 21 5.80 7.24 0.65
N LEU A 22 4.87 7.11 1.60
CA LEU A 22 3.48 6.77 1.31
C LEU A 22 2.85 7.83 0.40
N SER A 23 3.08 9.11 0.69
CA SER A 23 2.65 10.24 -0.14
C SER A 23 3.24 10.16 -1.56
N ALA A 24 4.52 9.79 -1.71
CA ALA A 24 5.15 9.60 -3.02
C ALA A 24 4.59 8.40 -3.80
N LEU A 25 4.16 7.34 -3.12
CA LEU A 25 3.57 6.14 -3.73
C LEU A 25 2.10 6.33 -4.12
N ARG A 26 1.39 7.24 -3.44
CA ARG A 26 -0.06 7.44 -3.63
C ARG A 26 -0.46 7.71 -5.09
N PRO A 27 0.21 8.59 -5.87
CA PRO A 27 -0.14 8.78 -7.29
C PRO A 27 0.08 7.53 -8.15
N ALA A 28 0.98 6.63 -7.77
CA ALA A 28 1.14 5.34 -8.46
C ALA A 28 -0.02 4.39 -8.11
N CYS A 29 -0.48 4.41 -6.86
CA CYS A 29 -1.69 3.70 -6.46
C CYS A 29 -2.90 4.12 -7.29
N GLU A 30 -3.19 5.42 -7.29
CA GLU A 30 -4.40 5.97 -7.87
C GLU A 30 -4.46 5.68 -9.38
N ARG A 31 -3.32 5.81 -10.07
CA ARG A 31 -3.20 5.43 -11.48
C ARG A 31 -3.46 3.95 -11.71
N MET A 32 -2.88 3.07 -10.91
CA MET A 32 -3.05 1.62 -11.06
C MET A 32 -4.50 1.21 -10.83
N VAL A 33 -5.11 1.70 -9.75
CA VAL A 33 -6.53 1.42 -9.45
C VAL A 33 -7.41 1.93 -10.58
N PHE A 34 -7.22 3.18 -11.02
CA PHE A 34 -7.99 3.76 -12.12
C PHE A 34 -7.87 2.93 -13.40
N GLN A 35 -6.67 2.52 -13.79
CA GLN A 35 -6.46 1.70 -15.00
C GLN A 35 -7.19 0.36 -14.92
N ILE A 36 -7.27 -0.26 -13.75
CA ILE A 36 -7.99 -1.52 -13.56
C ILE A 36 -9.50 -1.28 -13.55
N THR A 37 -9.99 -0.33 -12.75
CA THR A 37 -11.43 -0.12 -12.55
C THR A 37 -12.14 0.49 -13.76
N THR A 38 -11.40 1.14 -14.66
CA THR A 38 -11.94 1.68 -15.92
C THR A 38 -11.90 0.71 -17.08
N HIS A 39 -11.27 -0.46 -16.92
CA HIS A 39 -11.32 -1.51 -17.93
C HIS A 39 -12.77 -1.91 -18.17
N ARG A 40 -13.21 -1.95 -19.44
CA ARG A 40 -14.63 -2.06 -19.82
C ARG A 40 -15.37 -3.20 -19.10
N GLU A 41 -14.75 -4.37 -19.05
CA GLU A 41 -15.31 -5.57 -18.41
C GLU A 41 -15.49 -5.39 -16.90
N ILE A 42 -14.53 -4.73 -16.26
CA ILE A 42 -14.52 -4.45 -14.84
C ILE A 42 -15.56 -3.38 -14.51
N THR A 43 -15.62 -2.29 -15.28
CA THR A 43 -16.60 -1.22 -15.10
C THR A 43 -18.03 -1.76 -15.10
N LEU A 44 -18.34 -2.71 -15.98
CA LEU A 44 -19.67 -3.34 -16.03
C LEU A 44 -19.97 -4.13 -14.75
N ALA A 45 -19.00 -4.91 -14.26
CA ALA A 45 -19.12 -5.66 -13.01
C ALA A 45 -19.26 -4.76 -11.77
N LEU A 46 -18.69 -3.55 -11.82
CA LEU A 46 -18.72 -2.56 -10.74
C LEU A 46 -19.93 -1.62 -10.80
N SER A 47 -20.86 -1.80 -11.73
CA SER A 47 -22.04 -0.93 -11.88
C SER A 47 -22.93 -0.86 -10.63
N ALA A 48 -23.03 -1.95 -9.86
CA ALA A 48 -23.81 -2.00 -8.62
C ALA A 48 -23.13 -1.28 -7.44
N ARG A 49 -21.79 -1.33 -7.39
CA ARG A 49 -20.99 -0.64 -6.38
C ARG A 49 -19.64 -0.24 -6.97
N PRO A 50 -19.47 1.05 -7.30
CA PRO A 50 -18.18 1.57 -7.73
C PRO A 50 -17.11 1.36 -6.64
N ILE A 51 -15.91 0.99 -7.06
CA ILE A 51 -14.75 0.94 -6.18
C ILE A 51 -14.26 2.36 -5.97
N GLN A 52 -14.05 2.73 -4.70
CA GLN A 52 -13.48 4.01 -4.33
C GLN A 52 -11.96 3.90 -4.32
N THR A 53 -11.30 4.61 -5.23
CA THR A 53 -9.83 4.61 -5.36
C THR A 53 -9.13 4.95 -4.05
N ALA A 54 -9.67 5.93 -3.30
CA ALA A 54 -9.10 6.34 -2.02
C ALA A 54 -9.07 5.20 -0.99
N ASP A 55 -10.11 4.36 -0.94
CA ASP A 55 -10.19 3.26 0.01
C ASP A 55 -9.14 2.18 -0.29
N VAL A 56 -8.98 1.84 -1.57
CA VAL A 56 -7.94 0.89 -2.02
C VAL A 56 -6.54 1.42 -1.70
N CYS A 57 -6.30 2.71 -1.92
CA CYS A 57 -5.00 3.31 -1.67
C CYS A 57 -4.68 3.45 -0.19
N ASN A 58 -5.65 3.84 0.63
CA ASN A 58 -5.49 3.87 2.09
C ASN A 58 -5.21 2.45 2.64
N CYS A 59 -5.91 1.42 2.14
CA CYS A 59 -5.64 0.03 2.48
C CYS A 59 -4.22 -0.41 2.06
N SER A 60 -3.77 0.00 0.88
CA SER A 60 -2.45 -0.33 0.35
C SER A 60 -1.33 0.32 1.16
N GLU A 61 -1.50 1.60 1.50
CA GLU A 61 -0.58 2.35 2.36
C GLU A 61 -0.49 1.72 3.76
N ALA A 62 -1.62 1.27 4.33
CA ALA A 62 -1.64 0.54 5.59
C ALA A 62 -0.84 -0.78 5.53
N LYS A 63 -0.94 -1.53 4.42
CA LYS A 63 -0.18 -2.78 4.20
C LYS A 63 1.33 -2.56 3.99
N ILE A 64 1.72 -1.43 3.41
CA ILE A 64 3.12 -1.06 3.18
C ILE A 64 3.74 -0.54 4.47
N SER A 65 3.03 0.32 5.20
CA SER A 65 3.51 0.90 6.45
C SER A 65 3.70 -0.14 7.56
N SER A 66 2.90 -1.22 7.53
CA SER A 66 3.00 -2.37 8.44
C SER A 66 3.89 -3.50 7.93
N ASP A 67 4.60 -3.33 6.80
CA ASP A 67 5.48 -4.37 6.28
C ASP A 67 6.74 -4.54 7.16
N PRO A 68 6.95 -5.71 7.80
CA PRO A 68 8.09 -5.91 8.70
C PRO A 68 9.45 -5.76 8.01
N ARG A 69 9.53 -6.00 6.69
CA ARG A 69 10.77 -5.83 5.93
C ARG A 69 11.08 -4.37 5.68
N LEU A 70 10.07 -3.50 5.69
CA LEU A 70 10.24 -2.05 5.59
C LEU A 70 10.40 -1.39 6.95
N GLU A 71 9.84 -1.98 8.01
CA GLU A 71 9.88 -1.47 9.38
C GLU A 71 11.30 -1.15 9.86
N LYS A 72 12.27 -2.00 9.50
CA LYS A 72 13.69 -1.81 9.85
C LYS A 72 14.33 -0.55 9.26
N PHE A 73 13.74 0.05 8.22
CA PHE A 73 14.30 1.24 7.58
C PHE A 73 13.76 2.54 8.18
N TRP A 74 12.58 2.51 8.80
CA TRP A 74 11.97 3.71 9.36
C TRP A 74 12.75 4.40 10.49
N PRO A 75 13.43 3.69 11.42
CA PRO A 75 14.17 4.35 12.49
C PRO A 75 15.56 4.87 12.08
N LEU A 76 16.03 4.60 10.85
CA LEU A 76 17.38 4.97 10.41
C LEU A 76 17.50 6.49 10.13
N SER A 77 18.67 7.08 10.42
CA SER A 77 18.93 8.51 10.18
C SER A 77 19.07 8.84 8.68
N GLU A 78 19.06 10.12 8.28
CA GLU A 78 19.23 10.50 6.84
C GLU A 78 20.56 10.04 6.27
N ARG A 79 21.59 10.07 7.12
CA ARG A 79 22.95 9.65 6.80
C ARG A 79 23.03 8.14 6.58
N ASP A 80 22.27 7.37 7.36
CA ASP A 80 22.27 5.90 7.33
C ASP A 80 21.24 5.32 6.33
N MET A 81 20.32 6.15 5.82
CA MET A 81 19.29 5.78 4.85
C MET A 81 19.62 6.08 3.39
N LYS A 82 20.61 6.93 3.11
CA LYS A 82 20.94 7.32 1.73
C LYS A 82 21.31 6.12 0.86
N GLU A 83 22.02 5.13 1.42
CA GLU A 83 22.41 3.93 0.67
C GLU A 83 21.27 2.91 0.49
N PRO A 84 20.44 2.58 1.49
CA PRO A 84 19.41 1.55 1.33
C PRO A 84 18.24 1.96 0.43
N ILE A 85 17.64 3.15 0.60
CA ILE A 85 16.44 3.53 -0.17
C ILE A 85 16.77 3.88 -1.62
N GLU A 86 17.95 4.42 -1.90
CA GLU A 86 18.38 4.66 -3.28
C GLU A 86 18.83 3.37 -3.99
N SER A 87 19.04 2.28 -3.25
CA SER A 87 19.38 0.99 -3.86
C SER A 87 18.25 0.48 -4.75
N GLU A 88 18.61 0.00 -5.94
CA GLU A 88 17.67 -0.59 -6.90
C GLU A 88 16.90 -1.78 -6.29
N GLN A 89 17.49 -2.46 -5.31
CA GLN A 89 16.86 -3.58 -4.60
C GLN A 89 15.68 -3.12 -3.73
N VAL A 90 15.87 -2.06 -2.93
CA VAL A 90 14.79 -1.53 -2.09
C VAL A 90 13.70 -0.87 -2.92
N LYS A 91 14.07 -0.12 -3.98
CA LYS A 91 13.10 0.43 -4.93
C LYS A 91 12.25 -0.67 -5.56
N SER A 92 12.89 -1.70 -6.12
CA SER A 92 12.19 -2.85 -6.73
C SER A 92 11.27 -3.54 -5.74
N TYR A 93 11.73 -3.71 -4.49
CA TYR A 93 10.93 -4.31 -3.44
C TYR A 93 9.71 -3.44 -3.09
N ILE A 94 9.88 -2.12 -2.90
CA ILE A 94 8.78 -1.19 -2.63
C ILE A 94 7.79 -1.20 -3.79
N THR A 95 8.25 -1.17 -5.05
CA THR A 95 7.38 -1.24 -6.22
C THR A 95 6.59 -2.54 -6.27
N GLY A 96 7.24 -3.70 -6.08
CA GLY A 96 6.55 -4.99 -6.05
C GLY A 96 5.57 -5.09 -4.89
N ARG A 97 5.94 -4.56 -3.72
CA ARG A 97 5.08 -4.52 -2.54
C ARG A 97 3.87 -3.61 -2.75
N MET A 98 4.05 -2.48 -3.43
CA MET A 98 3.00 -1.57 -3.82
C MET A 98 1.98 -2.26 -4.74
N ILE A 99 2.46 -2.86 -5.83
CA ILE A 99 1.64 -3.63 -6.79
C ILE A 99 0.82 -4.69 -6.05
N THR A 100 1.49 -5.50 -5.22
CA THR A 100 0.83 -6.59 -4.48
C THR A 100 -0.22 -6.06 -3.52
N SER A 101 0.06 -4.95 -2.83
CA SER A 101 -0.86 -4.36 -1.86
C SER A 101 -2.11 -3.80 -2.56
N VAL A 102 -1.94 -3.11 -3.69
CA VAL A 102 -3.06 -2.62 -4.52
C VAL A 102 -3.93 -3.78 -4.97
N LEU A 103 -3.35 -4.84 -5.53
CA LEU A 103 -4.12 -5.99 -6.00
C LEU A 103 -4.89 -6.69 -4.87
N GLN A 104 -4.28 -6.84 -3.69
CA GLN A 104 -4.95 -7.42 -2.52
C GLN A 104 -6.12 -6.57 -2.03
N CYS A 105 -5.91 -5.26 -1.88
CA CYS A 105 -6.96 -4.34 -1.43
C CYS A 105 -8.08 -4.21 -2.47
N LEU A 106 -7.72 -4.20 -3.76
CA LEU A 106 -8.68 -4.16 -4.85
C LEU A 106 -9.52 -5.44 -4.92
N SER A 107 -8.92 -6.62 -4.67
CA SER A 107 -9.65 -7.89 -4.59
C SER A 107 -10.73 -7.86 -3.50
N GLN A 108 -10.42 -7.29 -2.32
CA GLN A 108 -11.39 -7.17 -1.22
C GLN A 108 -12.57 -6.25 -1.60
N GLU A 109 -12.29 -5.18 -2.33
CA GLU A 109 -13.32 -4.28 -2.84
C GLU A 109 -14.17 -4.95 -3.93
N PHE A 110 -13.56 -5.78 -4.80
CA PHE A 110 -14.29 -6.60 -5.76
C PHE A 110 -15.23 -7.60 -5.08
N ASP A 111 -14.75 -8.35 -4.10
CA ASP A 111 -15.58 -9.31 -3.36
C ASP A 111 -16.78 -8.62 -2.70
N THR A 112 -16.56 -7.43 -2.14
CA THR A 112 -17.61 -6.61 -1.52
C THR A 112 -18.62 -6.10 -2.55
N SER A 113 -18.15 -5.68 -3.73
CA SER A 113 -19.03 -5.21 -4.81
C SER A 113 -19.83 -6.35 -5.45
N LEU A 114 -19.20 -7.49 -5.70
CA LEU A 114 -19.84 -8.68 -6.28
C LEU A 114 -20.82 -9.34 -5.31
N GLY A 115 -20.50 -9.39 -4.01
CA GLY A 115 -21.42 -9.92 -2.99
C GLY A 115 -22.72 -9.13 -2.84
N LYS A 116 -22.78 -7.91 -3.38
CA LYS A 116 -23.98 -7.06 -3.43
C LYS A 116 -24.70 -7.11 -4.77
N ALA A 117 -24.10 -7.70 -5.80
CA ALA A 117 -24.72 -7.84 -7.09
C ALA A 117 -25.81 -8.93 -7.01
N PRO A 118 -27.05 -8.65 -7.47
CA PRO A 118 -28.06 -9.69 -7.58
C PRO A 118 -27.58 -10.74 -8.59
N LEU A 119 -27.51 -12.00 -8.14
CA LEU A 119 -27.33 -13.13 -9.06
C LEU A 119 -28.66 -13.37 -9.78
N PRO A 120 -28.64 -13.62 -11.11
CA PRO A 120 -29.84 -14.05 -11.84
C PRO A 120 -30.37 -15.40 -11.34
#